data_AF-A0A059F1G2-F1
#
_entry.id   AF-A0A059F1G2-F1
#
_cell.length_a   1.000
_cell.length_b   1.000
_cell.length_c   1.000
_cell.angle_alpha   90.00
_cell.angle_beta   90.00
_cell.angle_gamma   90.00
#
_symmetry.space_group_name_H-M   'P 1'
#
loop_
_entity.id
_entity.type
_entity.pdbx_description
1 polymer ?
#
loop_
_entity_poly.entity_id
_entity_poly.type
_entity_poly.pdbx_seq_one_letter_code
_entity_poly.pdbx_strand_id
1 'polypeptide(L)'
;MEEESVTRRRNLENSSDKKENMLPLYENLALLLGDRHYIKLIHDPVSLSLRCAILSELIINDFISLSSSNKVTIVSTSTDDVILLKTLNLLDKDNLSIKEWLEVLNGENYKIRHQLKNTRKIIYKKLEENNLIKYKNYLHKKSIQIIDQRYKSILCNNLINYLIKKEVNLYYDVLICGLFYCKIINDLFVSLSPQQQSLCRFRVLN
;
A
#
# COMPACT_ATOMS: atom_id res chain seq x y z
N MET A 1 -28.38 18.07 -14.29
CA MET A 1 -28.20 17.73 -12.86
C MET A 1 -27.10 16.68 -12.78
N GLU A 2 -25.85 17.10 -13.00
CA GLU A 2 -24.68 16.21 -13.10
C GLU A 2 -23.38 16.89 -12.65
N GLU A 3 -23.45 18.11 -12.10
CA GLU A 3 -22.28 18.92 -11.76
C GLU A 3 -21.70 18.63 -10.37
N GLU A 4 -22.42 17.97 -9.46
CA GLU A 4 -21.94 17.68 -8.10
C GLU A 4 -20.85 16.58 -8.03
N SER A 5 -20.67 15.79 -9.09
CA SER A 5 -19.74 14.65 -9.10
C SER A 5 -18.30 15.03 -9.49
N VAL A 6 -18.14 16.08 -10.30
CA VAL A 6 -16.82 16.51 -10.81
C VAL A 6 -16.11 17.42 -9.81
N THR A 7 -16.85 18.27 -9.09
CA THR A 7 -16.31 19.16 -8.05
C THR A 7 -15.76 18.41 -6.84
N ARG A 8 -16.32 17.24 -6.48
CA ARG A 8 -15.77 16.38 -5.42
C ARG A 8 -14.40 15.79 -5.75
N ARG A 9 -14.11 15.53 -7.03
CA ARG A 9 -12.81 15.00 -7.47
C ARG A 9 -11.71 16.07 -7.50
N ARG A 10 -12.04 17.32 -7.84
CA ARG A 10 -11.07 18.43 -7.82
C ARG A 10 -10.77 18.97 -6.41
N ASN A 11 -11.72 18.91 -5.48
CA ASN A 11 -11.46 19.36 -4.09
C ASN A 11 -10.73 18.32 -3.21
N LEU A 12 -10.35 17.17 -3.77
CA LEU A 12 -9.36 16.25 -3.18
C LEU A 12 -7.92 16.65 -3.53
N GLU A 13 -7.73 17.61 -4.45
CA GLU A 13 -6.44 18.21 -4.73
C GLU A 13 -6.00 19.03 -3.51
N ASN A 14 -4.80 18.72 -3.01
CA ASN A 14 -3.99 19.52 -2.08
C ASN A 14 -4.24 19.38 -0.58
N SER A 15 -4.46 18.15 -0.10
CA SER A 15 -3.84 17.73 1.17
C SER A 15 -2.81 16.62 0.92
N SER A 16 -1.93 16.85 -0.06
CA SER A 16 -0.61 16.22 -0.12
C SER A 16 0.29 16.76 0.99
N ASP A 17 -0.21 16.80 2.23
CA ASP A 17 0.61 16.76 3.44
C ASP A 17 1.18 15.34 3.55
N LYS A 18 1.96 14.92 2.54
CA LYS A 18 3.02 13.97 2.79
C LYS A 18 3.91 14.66 3.80
N LYS A 19 3.68 14.36 5.09
CA LYS A 19 4.66 14.64 6.14
C LYS A 19 5.99 14.14 5.55
N GLU A 20 6.96 15.03 5.37
CA GLU A 20 8.25 14.83 4.67
C GLU A 20 9.04 13.57 5.12
N ASN A 21 8.57 12.85 6.14
CA ASN A 21 9.22 11.71 6.77
C ASN A 21 8.39 10.40 6.76
N MET A 22 7.33 10.30 5.95
CA MET A 22 6.57 9.04 5.83
C MET A 22 7.16 8.13 4.75
N LEU A 23 7.41 6.86 5.10
CA LEU A 23 7.81 5.84 4.14
C LEU A 23 6.72 5.67 3.05
N PRO A 24 7.08 5.15 1.86
CA PRO A 24 6.11 4.79 0.84
C PRO A 24 5.01 3.83 1.35
N LEU A 25 3.81 3.91 0.76
CA LEU A 25 2.63 3.12 1.13
C LEU A 25 2.93 1.62 1.26
N TYR A 26 3.66 1.05 0.31
CA TYR A 26 3.97 -0.39 0.31
C TYR A 26 4.97 -0.77 1.41
N GLU A 27 5.84 0.14 1.84
CA GLU A 27 6.76 -0.10 2.97
C GLU A 27 5.99 -0.02 4.28
N ASN A 28 5.14 0.99 4.44
CA ASN A 28 4.27 1.13 5.61
C ASN A 28 3.27 -0.02 5.73
N LEU A 29 2.67 -0.46 4.62
CA LEU A 29 1.82 -1.65 4.60
C LEU A 29 2.60 -2.90 5.00
N ALA A 30 3.80 -3.11 4.46
CA ALA A 30 4.65 -4.25 4.82
C ALA A 30 5.03 -4.26 6.31
N LEU A 31 5.30 -3.09 6.90
CA LEU A 31 5.61 -2.93 8.31
C LEU A 31 4.40 -3.24 9.20
N LEU A 32 3.20 -2.79 8.81
CA LEU A 32 1.95 -3.07 9.52
C LEU A 32 1.60 -4.55 9.50
N LEU A 33 1.79 -5.22 8.36
CA LEU A 33 1.58 -6.67 8.19
C LEU A 33 2.51 -7.52 9.08
N GLY A 34 3.70 -7.01 9.41
CA GLY A 34 4.57 -7.49 10.48
C GLY A 34 5.15 -8.91 10.34
N ASP A 35 5.62 -9.46 11.47
CA ASP A 35 6.38 -10.74 11.64
C ASP A 35 5.55 -12.02 11.39
N ARG A 36 4.43 -11.90 10.66
CA ARG A 36 3.75 -13.10 10.18
C ARG A 36 4.73 -13.81 9.25
N HIS A 37 4.84 -15.13 9.40
CA HIS A 37 5.84 -15.94 8.72
C HIS A 37 5.98 -15.49 7.28
N TYR A 38 7.20 -15.36 6.77
CA TYR A 38 7.43 -14.93 5.40
C TYR A 38 6.77 -15.92 4.44
N ILE A 39 5.48 -15.72 4.16
CA ILE A 39 4.71 -16.52 3.22
C ILE A 39 5.31 -16.15 1.85
N LYS A 40 5.72 -17.14 1.08
CA LYS A 40 6.37 -16.94 -0.24
C LYS A 40 5.39 -17.18 -1.39
N LEU A 41 4.11 -16.88 -1.21
CA LEU A 41 3.10 -17.22 -2.19
C LEU A 41 2.84 -16.01 -3.09
N ILE A 42 3.01 -16.23 -4.39
CA ILE A 42 2.90 -15.19 -5.43
C ILE A 42 1.45 -14.68 -5.59
N HIS A 43 0.48 -15.38 -5.01
CA HIS A 43 -0.96 -15.09 -5.11
C HIS A 43 -1.64 -14.96 -3.74
N ASP A 44 -0.88 -14.71 -2.67
CA ASP A 44 -1.50 -14.48 -1.38
C ASP A 44 -1.99 -13.02 -1.25
N PRO A 45 -2.96 -12.74 -0.35
CA PRO A 45 -3.54 -11.42 -0.20
C PRO A 45 -2.53 -10.29 0.02
N VAL A 46 -1.43 -10.58 0.72
CA VAL A 46 -0.35 -9.60 0.94
C VAL A 46 0.33 -9.25 -0.39
N SER A 47 0.47 -10.22 -1.30
CA SER A 47 1.12 -10.02 -2.59
C SER A 47 0.35 -8.99 -3.39
N LEU A 48 -0.96 -9.20 -3.51
CA LEU A 48 -1.85 -8.31 -4.24
C LEU A 48 -1.96 -6.93 -3.57
N SER A 49 -2.13 -6.88 -2.24
CA SER A 49 -2.20 -5.60 -1.51
C SER A 49 -0.93 -4.75 -1.68
N LEU A 50 0.25 -5.37 -1.78
CA LEU A 50 1.48 -4.64 -2.09
C LEU A 50 1.48 -4.07 -3.52
N ARG A 51 0.90 -4.76 -4.51
CA ARG A 51 0.79 -4.21 -5.89
C ARG A 51 -0.18 -3.05 -5.93
N CYS A 52 -1.32 -3.18 -5.22
CA CYS A 52 -2.25 -2.06 -5.04
C CYS A 52 -1.55 -0.86 -4.40
N ALA A 53 -0.82 -1.07 -3.30
CA ALA A 53 -0.11 0.01 -2.62
C ALA A 53 0.97 0.67 -3.50
N ILE A 54 1.69 -0.10 -4.32
CA ILE A 54 2.66 0.44 -5.29
C ILE A 54 1.98 1.29 -6.36
N LEU A 55 0.89 0.81 -6.97
CA LEU A 55 0.16 1.57 -7.98
C LEU A 55 -0.50 2.83 -7.38
N SER A 56 -1.05 2.73 -6.17
CA SER A 56 -1.57 3.88 -5.44
C SER A 56 -0.49 4.90 -5.13
N GLU A 57 0.71 4.47 -4.73
CA GLU A 57 1.85 5.37 -4.53
C GLU A 57 2.21 6.10 -5.84
N LEU A 58 2.22 5.41 -6.99
CA LEU A 58 2.47 6.05 -8.27
C LEU A 58 1.40 7.09 -8.64
N ILE A 59 0.12 6.82 -8.33
CA ILE A 59 -0.98 7.75 -8.58
C ILE A 59 -0.91 8.97 -7.65
N ILE A 60 -0.70 8.74 -6.35
CA ILE A 60 -0.70 9.81 -5.32
C ILE A 60 0.47 10.79 -5.52
N ASN A 61 1.56 10.36 -6.15
CA ASN A 61 2.72 11.20 -6.45
C ASN A 61 2.81 11.62 -7.93
N ASP A 62 1.70 11.54 -8.67
CA ASP A 62 1.61 11.99 -10.07
C ASP A 62 2.66 11.37 -11.02
N PHE A 63 3.11 10.14 -10.74
CA PHE A 63 3.94 9.38 -11.69
C PHE A 63 3.09 8.76 -12.79
N ILE A 64 1.86 8.37 -12.45
CA ILE A 64 0.87 7.85 -13.39
C ILE A 64 -0.49 8.48 -13.15
N SER A 65 -1.29 8.55 -14.20
CA SER A 65 -2.69 8.97 -14.14
C SER A 65 -3.58 7.94 -14.82
N LEU A 66 -4.90 8.07 -14.61
CA LEU A 66 -5.90 7.22 -15.26
C LEU A 66 -6.63 8.02 -16.33
N SER A 67 -6.65 7.49 -17.54
CA SER A 67 -7.42 8.06 -18.65
C SER A 67 -8.93 7.95 -18.39
N SER A 68 -9.74 8.63 -19.21
CA SER A 68 -11.20 8.48 -19.21
C SER A 68 -11.68 7.04 -19.45
N SER A 69 -10.86 6.21 -20.10
CA SER A 69 -11.10 4.78 -20.32
C SER A 69 -10.47 3.87 -19.25
N ASN A 70 -10.07 4.44 -18.10
CA ASN A 70 -9.44 3.75 -16.97
C ASN A 70 -8.13 3.03 -17.32
N LYS A 71 -7.44 3.50 -18.37
CA LYS A 71 -6.11 3.04 -18.76
C LYS A 71 -5.03 3.85 -18.07
N VAL A 72 -3.92 3.21 -17.77
CA VAL A 72 -2.79 3.85 -17.09
C VAL A 72 -1.99 4.68 -18.10
N THR A 73 -1.75 5.94 -17.77
CA THR A 73 -0.90 6.86 -18.54
C THR A 73 0.28 7.31 -17.69
N ILE A 74 1.50 7.23 -18.21
CA ILE A 74 2.71 7.67 -17.51
C ILE A 74 2.84 9.18 -17.62
N VAL A 75 3.02 9.83 -16.47
CA VAL A 75 3.19 11.29 -16.35
C VAL A 75 4.66 11.63 -16.08
N SER A 76 5.33 10.85 -15.23
CA SER A 76 6.76 11.02 -14.91
C SER A 76 7.45 9.66 -14.77
N THR A 77 8.69 9.59 -15.24
CA THR A 77 9.55 8.39 -15.16
C THR A 77 10.71 8.54 -14.18
N SER A 78 10.91 9.73 -13.61
CA SER A 78 12.08 10.05 -12.79
C SER A 78 11.81 9.79 -11.32
N THR A 79 12.28 8.66 -10.80
CA THR A 79 12.25 8.34 -9.37
C THR A 79 13.49 7.53 -8.97
N ASP A 80 14.04 7.82 -7.79
CA ASP A 80 15.14 7.07 -7.20
C ASP A 80 14.66 5.78 -6.51
N ASP A 81 13.34 5.58 -6.39
CA ASP A 81 12.81 4.37 -5.79
C ASP A 81 12.83 3.20 -6.78
N VAL A 82 13.71 2.23 -6.51
CA VAL A 82 13.89 1.01 -7.31
C VAL A 82 12.59 0.25 -7.60
N ILE A 83 11.61 0.22 -6.69
CA ILE A 83 10.34 -0.48 -6.89
C ILE A 83 9.44 0.33 -7.84
N LEU A 84 9.33 1.62 -7.60
CA LEU A 84 8.52 2.52 -8.43
C LEU A 84 9.10 2.57 -9.86
N LEU A 85 10.41 2.75 -9.99
CA LEU A 85 11.12 2.76 -11.28
C LEU A 85 10.92 1.45 -12.06
N LYS A 86 11.06 0.30 -11.39
CA LYS A 86 10.78 -1.00 -12.01
C LYS A 86 9.34 -1.12 -12.47
N THR A 87 8.41 -0.59 -11.69
CA THR A 87 6.99 -0.64 -12.02
C THR A 87 6.70 0.24 -13.22
N LEU A 88 7.20 1.49 -13.23
CA LEU A 88 7.08 2.42 -14.36
C LEU A 88 7.63 1.82 -15.66
N ASN A 89 8.82 1.20 -15.61
CA ASN A 89 9.41 0.51 -16.76
C ASN A 89 8.59 -0.69 -17.27
N LEU A 90 7.73 -1.27 -16.43
CA LEU A 90 6.80 -2.32 -16.86
C LEU A 90 5.54 -1.69 -17.46
N LEU A 91 5.01 -0.65 -16.81
CA LEU A 91 3.82 0.09 -17.26
C LEU A 91 4.01 0.69 -18.67
N ASP A 92 5.23 1.08 -19.01
CA ASP A 92 5.57 1.67 -20.31
C ASP A 92 5.44 0.69 -21.49
N LYS A 93 5.35 -0.62 -21.21
CA LYS A 93 5.35 -1.66 -22.26
C LYS A 93 3.98 -1.90 -22.89
N ASP A 94 2.91 -1.64 -22.15
CA ASP A 94 1.55 -1.98 -22.58
C ASP A 94 0.54 -0.91 -22.14
N ASN A 95 -0.49 -0.68 -22.95
CA ASN A 95 -1.57 0.25 -22.61
C ASN A 95 -2.79 -0.48 -22.01
N LEU A 96 -2.67 -0.87 -20.75
CA LEU A 96 -3.66 -1.66 -20.01
C LEU A 96 -4.45 -0.83 -18.98
N SER A 97 -5.61 -1.35 -18.59
CA SER A 97 -6.37 -0.83 -17.45
C SER A 97 -5.68 -1.11 -16.12
N ILE A 98 -6.04 -0.36 -15.07
CA ILE A 98 -5.46 -0.57 -13.73
C ILE A 98 -5.68 -1.99 -13.20
N LYS A 99 -6.83 -2.59 -13.49
CA LYS A 99 -7.17 -3.96 -13.09
C LYS A 99 -6.26 -4.97 -13.78
N GLU A 100 -6.08 -4.83 -15.09
CA GLU A 100 -5.19 -5.71 -15.85
C GLU A 100 -3.75 -5.55 -15.38
N TRP A 101 -3.31 -4.32 -15.08
CA TRP A 101 -1.98 -4.09 -14.51
C TRP A 101 -1.78 -4.75 -13.15
N LEU A 102 -2.80 -4.77 -12.28
CA LEU A 102 -2.73 -5.51 -11.02
C LEU A 102 -2.51 -7.02 -11.27
N GLU A 103 -3.27 -7.62 -12.17
CA GLU A 103 -3.15 -9.04 -12.53
C GLU A 103 -1.76 -9.34 -13.14
N VAL A 104 -1.28 -8.47 -14.04
CA VAL A 104 0.03 -8.61 -14.69
C VAL A 104 1.17 -8.47 -13.69
N LEU A 105 1.18 -7.43 -12.86
CA LEU A 105 2.23 -7.17 -11.86
C LEU A 105 2.25 -8.23 -10.76
N ASN A 106 1.09 -8.81 -10.40
CA ASN A 106 1.01 -9.92 -9.46
C ASN A 106 1.43 -11.26 -10.11
N GLY A 107 1.35 -11.37 -11.43
CA GLY A 107 1.68 -12.59 -12.19
C GLY A 107 0.49 -13.54 -12.37
N GLU A 108 -0.73 -13.02 -12.28
CA GLU A 108 -2.00 -13.74 -12.51
C GLU A 108 -2.41 -13.72 -13.99
N ASN A 109 -1.83 -12.82 -14.78
CA ASN A 109 -2.06 -12.79 -16.22
C ASN A 109 -1.12 -13.76 -16.97
N TYR A 110 -1.69 -14.74 -17.66
CA TYR A 110 -0.92 -15.75 -18.41
C TYR A 110 -0.42 -15.28 -19.77
N LYS A 111 -0.98 -14.20 -20.33
CA LYS A 111 -0.63 -13.68 -21.66
C LYS A 111 0.56 -12.73 -21.60
N ILE A 112 0.58 -11.84 -20.60
CA ILE A 112 1.60 -10.79 -20.46
C ILE A 112 2.51 -11.11 -19.27
N ARG A 113 3.79 -11.37 -19.55
CA ARG A 113 4.79 -11.78 -18.55
C ARG A 113 5.56 -10.58 -17.97
N HIS A 114 4.83 -9.60 -17.43
CA HIS A 114 5.40 -8.40 -16.80
C HIS A 114 5.26 -8.38 -15.27
N GLN A 115 5.37 -9.55 -14.65
CA GLN A 115 5.32 -9.70 -13.20
C GLN A 115 6.41 -8.87 -12.50
N LEU A 116 6.01 -8.13 -11.46
CA LEU A 116 6.94 -7.48 -10.56
C LEU A 116 7.52 -8.51 -9.57
N LYS A 117 8.73 -8.99 -9.90
CA LYS A 117 9.42 -10.04 -9.15
C LYS A 117 10.16 -9.50 -7.92
N ASN A 118 10.32 -10.35 -6.91
CA ASN A 118 11.09 -10.07 -5.69
C ASN A 118 10.60 -8.86 -4.86
N THR A 119 9.37 -8.38 -5.06
CA THR A 119 8.82 -7.19 -4.38
C THR A 119 9.03 -7.20 -2.88
N ARG A 120 8.58 -8.26 -2.17
CA ARG A 120 8.76 -8.38 -0.71
C ARG A 120 10.23 -8.32 -0.29
N LYS A 121 11.10 -9.03 -1.02
CA LYS A 121 12.53 -9.05 -0.71
C LYS A 121 13.14 -7.65 -0.81
N ILE A 122 12.75 -6.87 -1.82
CA ILE A 122 13.24 -5.50 -2.00
C ILE A 122 12.69 -4.60 -0.90
N ILE A 123 11.38 -4.65 -0.60
CA ILE A 123 10.75 -3.85 0.45
C ILE A 123 11.40 -4.10 1.81
N TYR A 124 11.51 -5.36 2.22
CA TYR A 124 12.08 -5.69 3.52
C TYR A 124 13.58 -5.39 3.60
N LYS A 125 14.33 -5.50 2.49
CA LYS A 125 15.72 -5.05 2.46
C LYS A 125 15.83 -3.54 2.74
N LYS A 126 14.98 -2.72 2.12
CA LYS A 126 14.92 -1.27 2.39
C LYS A 126 14.55 -0.96 3.84
N LEU A 127 13.53 -1.64 4.36
CA LEU A 127 13.13 -1.49 5.77
C LEU A 127 14.26 -1.89 6.75
N GLU A 128 15.07 -2.89 6.39
CA GLU A 128 16.25 -3.29 7.17
C GLU A 128 17.37 -2.25 7.08
N GLU A 129 17.66 -1.73 5.89
CA GLU A 129 18.64 -0.63 5.67
C GLU A 129 18.24 0.64 6.44
N ASN A 130 16.94 0.90 6.59
CA ASN A 130 16.38 2.00 7.38
C ASN A 130 16.29 1.70 8.90
N ASN A 131 16.84 0.58 9.37
CA ASN A 131 16.81 0.14 10.79
C ASN A 131 15.41 -0.05 11.39
N LEU A 132 14.39 -0.28 10.56
CA LEU A 132 13.01 -0.49 11.03
C LEU A 132 12.73 -1.95 11.37
N ILE A 133 13.42 -2.87 10.69
CA ILE A 133 13.29 -4.32 10.87
C ILE A 133 14.65 -5.01 10.89
N LYS A 134 14.68 -6.26 11.34
CA LYS A 134 15.82 -7.17 11.28
C LYS A 134 15.38 -8.54 10.79
N TYR A 135 16.13 -9.16 9.86
CA TYR A 135 15.94 -10.58 9.61
C TYR A 135 16.47 -11.42 10.77
N LYS A 136 15.61 -12.31 11.28
CA LYS A 136 16.04 -13.43 12.12
C LYS A 136 16.13 -14.69 11.27
N ASN A 137 17.30 -15.28 11.25
CA ASN A 137 17.50 -16.62 10.71
C ASN A 137 17.37 -17.62 11.85
N TYR A 138 16.21 -18.25 11.96
CA TYR A 138 16.09 -19.52 12.66
C TYR A 138 16.47 -20.62 11.67
N LEU A 139 17.05 -21.72 12.16
CA LEU A 139 17.67 -22.83 11.39
C LEU A 139 16.97 -23.20 10.06
N HIS A 140 15.63 -23.10 9.98
CA HIS A 140 14.86 -23.32 8.73
C HIS A 140 13.80 -22.25 8.43
N LYS A 141 13.80 -21.12 9.16
CA LYS A 141 12.74 -20.11 9.09
C LYS A 141 13.30 -18.71 9.17
N LYS A 142 13.09 -17.95 8.10
CA LYS A 142 13.31 -16.50 8.11
C LYS A 142 12.09 -15.83 8.73
N SER A 143 12.30 -15.05 9.77
CA SER A 143 11.29 -14.17 10.36
C SER A 143 11.77 -12.72 10.31
N ILE A 144 10.83 -11.79 10.47
CA ILE A 144 11.06 -10.36 10.36
C ILE A 144 10.73 -9.73 11.71
N GLN A 145 11.76 -9.43 12.50
CA GLN A 145 11.56 -8.72 13.74
C GLN A 145 11.45 -7.21 13.44
N ILE A 146 10.39 -6.57 13.92
CA ILE A 146 10.29 -5.10 13.91
C ILE A 146 11.16 -4.55 15.04
N ILE A 147 12.16 -3.73 14.67
CA ILE A 147 13.07 -3.07 15.61
C ILE A 147 12.42 -1.80 16.14
N ASP A 148 11.95 -0.92 15.25
CA ASP A 148 11.33 0.35 15.62
C ASP A 148 9.83 0.16 15.90
N GLN A 149 9.54 -0.33 17.11
CA GLN A 149 8.16 -0.44 17.59
C GLN A 149 7.50 0.94 17.75
N ARG A 150 8.28 2.00 18.02
CA ARG A 150 7.74 3.35 18.18
C ARG A 150 7.16 3.85 16.87
N TYR A 151 7.87 3.70 15.76
CA TYR A 151 7.37 4.06 14.43
C TYR A 151 6.08 3.30 14.11
N LYS A 152 6.08 1.98 14.33
CA LYS A 152 4.88 1.16 14.11
C LYS A 152 3.70 1.61 14.96
N SER A 153 3.92 1.87 16.25
CA SER A 153 2.86 2.35 17.15
C SER A 153 2.31 3.72 16.74
N ILE A 154 3.16 4.64 16.30
CA ILE A 154 2.73 5.95 15.77
C ILE A 154 1.86 5.75 14.52
N LEU A 155 2.29 4.89 13.59
CA LEU A 155 1.53 4.59 12.38
C LEU A 155 0.16 3.96 12.69
N CYS A 156 0.12 2.99 13.62
CA CYS A 156 -1.14 2.41 14.09
C CYS A 156 -2.06 3.47 14.69
N ASN A 157 -1.54 4.32 15.57
CA ASN A 157 -2.32 5.40 16.18
C ASN A 157 -2.83 6.40 15.16
N ASN A 158 -2.05 6.72 14.12
CA ASN A 158 -2.49 7.59 13.03
C ASN A 158 -3.67 6.97 12.26
N LEU A 159 -3.61 5.67 11.94
CA LEU A 159 -4.70 4.95 11.27
C LEU A 159 -5.97 4.89 12.15
N ILE A 160 -5.82 4.68 13.45
CA ILE A 160 -6.94 4.69 14.40
C ILE A 160 -7.55 6.09 14.49
N ASN A 161 -6.72 7.13 14.63
CA ASN A 161 -7.18 8.50 14.70
C ASN A 161 -7.88 8.92 13.41
N TYR A 162 -7.35 8.52 12.25
CA TYR A 162 -7.99 8.68 10.95
C TYR A 162 -9.39 8.06 10.96
N LEU A 163 -9.49 6.80 11.36
CA LEU A 163 -10.75 6.08 11.50
C LEU A 163 -11.67 6.65 12.57
N ILE A 164 -11.22 7.42 13.56
CA ILE A 164 -12.10 8.05 14.56
C ILE A 164 -12.56 9.44 14.10
N LYS A 165 -11.68 10.22 13.47
CA LYS A 165 -11.95 11.62 13.07
C LYS A 165 -12.72 11.75 11.75
N LYS A 166 -12.69 10.73 10.89
CA LYS A 166 -13.34 10.74 9.55
C LYS A 166 -12.75 11.81 8.63
N GLU A 167 -11.45 12.05 8.78
CA GLU A 167 -10.73 12.87 7.81
C GLU A 167 -10.70 12.11 6.47
N VAL A 168 -10.64 12.81 5.35
CA VAL A 168 -10.49 12.16 4.03
C VAL A 168 -9.00 12.15 3.73
N ASN A 169 -8.41 10.96 3.60
CA ASN A 169 -6.99 10.82 3.33
C ASN A 169 -6.72 9.53 2.56
N LEU A 170 -6.49 9.68 1.25
CA LEU A 170 -6.28 8.57 0.31
C LEU A 170 -5.11 7.67 0.74
N TYR A 171 -4.07 8.24 1.34
CA TYR A 171 -2.93 7.47 1.83
C TYR A 171 -3.36 6.50 2.93
N TYR A 172 -4.15 6.95 3.91
CA TYR A 172 -4.66 6.07 4.95
C TYR A 172 -5.74 5.11 4.44
N ASP A 173 -6.57 5.52 3.49
CA ASP A 173 -7.55 4.62 2.84
C ASP A 173 -6.88 3.41 2.21
N VAL A 174 -5.78 3.62 1.48
CA VAL A 174 -5.02 2.53 0.85
C VAL A 174 -4.47 1.56 1.89
N LEU A 175 -3.90 2.08 2.99
CA LEU A 175 -3.41 1.23 4.07
C LEU A 175 -4.53 0.43 4.73
N ILE A 176 -5.65 1.07 5.07
CA ILE A 176 -6.82 0.41 5.68
C ILE A 176 -7.37 -0.69 4.77
N CYS A 177 -7.57 -0.40 3.48
CA CYS A 177 -8.02 -1.37 2.49
C CYS A 177 -7.06 -2.56 2.37
N GLY A 178 -5.74 -2.31 2.37
CA GLY A 178 -4.72 -3.36 2.35
C GLY A 178 -4.80 -4.26 3.59
N LEU A 179 -4.91 -3.68 4.78
CA LEU A 179 -5.05 -4.42 6.04
C LEU A 179 -6.36 -5.22 6.12
N PHE A 180 -7.46 -4.64 5.63
CA PHE A 180 -8.76 -5.29 5.56
C PHE A 180 -8.73 -6.49 4.62
N TYR A 181 -8.20 -6.32 3.41
CA TYR A 181 -8.06 -7.40 2.43
C TYR A 181 -7.16 -8.53 2.94
N CYS A 182 -6.09 -8.19 3.67
CA CYS A 182 -5.21 -9.16 4.33
C CYS A 182 -5.81 -9.81 5.58
N LYS A 183 -7.04 -9.44 5.98
CA LYS A 183 -7.75 -9.93 7.18
C LYS A 183 -7.00 -9.67 8.50
N ILE A 184 -6.24 -8.58 8.57
CA ILE A 184 -5.49 -8.21 9.78
C ILE A 184 -5.93 -6.88 10.40
N ILE A 185 -6.90 -6.19 9.80
CA ILE A 185 -7.35 -4.89 10.29
C ILE A 185 -7.82 -4.92 11.76
N ASN A 186 -8.37 -6.05 12.22
CA ASN A 186 -8.83 -6.18 13.61
C ASN A 186 -7.68 -6.15 14.62
N ASP A 187 -6.47 -6.55 14.23
CA ASP A 187 -5.29 -6.50 15.09
C ASP A 187 -4.97 -5.05 15.49
N LEU A 188 -5.32 -4.08 14.64
CA LEU A 188 -5.16 -2.64 14.91
C LEU A 188 -6.04 -2.16 16.07
N PHE A 189 -7.16 -2.83 16.33
CA PHE A 189 -8.19 -2.36 17.26
C PHE A 189 -8.14 -3.04 18.63
N VAL A 190 -7.26 -4.04 18.82
CA VAL A 190 -7.24 -4.88 20.03
C VAL A 190 -7.09 -4.06 21.32
N SER A 191 -6.33 -2.97 21.29
CA SER A 191 -6.10 -2.11 22.46
C SER A 191 -7.15 -1.01 22.68
N LEU A 192 -8.18 -0.93 21.83
CA LEU A 192 -9.21 0.12 21.90
C LEU A 192 -10.37 -0.28 22.79
N SER A 193 -11.11 0.70 23.31
CA SER A 193 -12.36 0.44 24.04
C SER A 193 -13.42 -0.21 23.13
N PRO A 194 -14.39 -0.97 23.67
CA PRO A 194 -15.42 -1.60 22.85
C PRO A 194 -16.19 -0.63 21.95
N GLN A 195 -16.46 0.59 22.43
CA GLN A 195 -17.11 1.64 21.64
C GLN A 195 -16.25 2.08 20.45
N GLN A 196 -14.96 2.30 20.69
CA GLN A 196 -14.00 2.68 19.65
C GLN A 196 -13.79 1.55 18.62
N GLN A 197 -13.72 0.29 19.07
CA GLN A 197 -13.63 -0.86 18.18
C GLN A 197 -14.84 -0.94 17.25
N SER A 198 -16.05 -0.79 17.80
CA SER A 198 -17.30 -0.80 17.03
C SER A 198 -17.31 0.33 15.98
N LEU A 199 -16.95 1.55 16.38
CA LEU A 199 -16.86 2.70 15.49
C LEU A 199 -15.86 2.48 14.34
N CYS A 200 -14.65 1.99 14.65
CA CYS A 200 -13.62 1.74 13.65
C CYS A 200 -14.07 0.65 12.67
N ARG A 201 -14.66 -0.45 13.16
CA ARG A 201 -15.19 -1.52 12.30
C ARG A 201 -16.29 -1.03 11.38
N PHE A 202 -17.23 -0.23 11.91
CA PHE A 202 -18.30 0.37 11.12
C PHE A 202 -17.73 1.21 9.96
N ARG A 203 -16.68 1.98 10.20
CA ARG A 203 -16.04 2.83 9.18
C ARG A 203 -15.15 2.11 8.18
N VAL A 204 -14.62 0.94 8.53
CA VAL A 204 -13.91 0.10 7.55
C VAL A 204 -14.90 -0.53 6.56
N LEU A 205 -16.16 -0.74 6.98
CA LEU A 205 -17.19 -1.38 6.17
C LEU A 205 -18.02 -0.42 5.30
N ASN A 206 -17.96 0.90 5.54
CA ASN A 206 -18.74 1.93 4.85
C ASN A 206 -17.83 3.03 4.31
#